data_AF-A0A1I7XWW4-F1
#
_entry.id   AF-A0A1I7XWW4-F1
#
_cell.length_a   1.000
_cell.length_b   1.000
_cell.length_c   1.000
_cell.angle_alpha   90.00
_cell.angle_beta   90.00
_cell.angle_gamma   90.00
#
_symmetry.space_group_name_H-M   'P 1'
#
loop_
_entity.id
_entity.type
_entity.pdbx_description
1 polymer ?
#
loop_
_entity_poly.entity_id
_entity_poly.type
_entity_poly.pdbx_seq_one_letter_code
_entity_poly.pdbx_strand_id
1 'polypeptide(L)'
;MFLSPAQSDVPVRKRSYQEPTNFFFDVTGHEAVSLLKKYGNIGEFLARPSGSTPGNYTLSVKVDEDKVTHVKIQNNGDFLDLFGGEMFASLHELVQFYMENPGQLKERSGDSVVNIVLKRPVVIPPSQEPNLTFVRPTSERYFHMSINANEAEDLLKTYGSNRSYLVRESQRHPGDYALCVKMKDDTVHQIWIRNENSQFDIGGGERFESLSSLIEHHSRIPIVIQNGEPIILKAPLPSTRMIASAVEGRRQKLEQKDRHGNEGFYDEFERLQASECCLYVSMSEGKKTDNIPKNRYKNILPFDHTRIKLDLEDGAGDYINASLIQMLPTQYPEFAGLNRKYISTQGCLSTTVHDFWRMMWQTNSRVIVMTTKEYERGRVGDKMQEKCYRYWPQKGGTDIHGGVIQLIVESKEETRYDNHVMTVLELRKIHR
;
A
#
# COMPACT_ATOMS: atom_id res chain seq x y z
N MET A 1 -36.63 8.83 -31.00
CA MET A 1 -35.69 7.75 -31.34
C MET A 1 -34.52 7.87 -30.39
N PHE A 2 -34.52 7.06 -29.32
CA PHE A 2 -33.47 7.06 -28.31
C PHE A 2 -32.31 6.21 -28.83
N LEU A 3 -31.12 6.80 -28.96
CA LEU A 3 -29.89 6.05 -29.17
C LEU A 3 -29.14 6.00 -27.83
N SER A 4 -29.12 4.80 -27.27
CA SER A 4 -28.31 4.40 -26.11
C SER A 4 -26.82 4.54 -26.44
N PRO A 5 -25.97 5.02 -25.52
CA PRO A 5 -24.52 4.98 -25.70
C PRO A 5 -24.02 3.55 -25.44
N ALA A 6 -23.30 3.02 -26.43
CA ALA A 6 -22.56 1.77 -26.32
C ALA A 6 -21.57 1.85 -25.16
N GLN A 7 -21.80 1.05 -24.11
CA GLN A 7 -20.80 0.71 -23.12
C GLN A 7 -19.73 -0.14 -23.82
N SER A 8 -18.55 0.44 -24.00
CA SER A 8 -17.35 -0.32 -24.36
C SER A 8 -16.91 -1.14 -23.14
N ASP A 9 -17.38 -2.38 -23.05
CA ASP A 9 -16.87 -3.38 -22.11
C ASP A 9 -15.45 -3.74 -22.53
N VAL A 10 -14.47 -2.98 -22.03
CA VAL A 10 -13.10 -3.47 -21.93
C VAL A 10 -13.12 -4.48 -20.78
N PRO A 11 -12.80 -5.76 -21.01
CA PRO A 11 -12.79 -6.74 -19.94
C PRO A 11 -11.67 -6.36 -18.97
N VAL A 12 -12.06 -5.79 -17.83
CA VAL A 12 -11.20 -5.68 -16.66
C VAL A 12 -10.89 -7.13 -16.27
N ARG A 13 -9.70 -7.63 -16.66
CA ARG A 13 -9.17 -8.88 -16.12
C ARG A 13 -9.29 -8.76 -14.60
N LYS A 14 -10.15 -9.56 -13.98
CA LYS A 14 -10.19 -9.75 -12.53
C LYS A 14 -8.79 -10.19 -12.14
N ARG A 15 -7.97 -9.27 -11.61
CA ARG A 15 -6.77 -9.64 -10.86
C ARG A 15 -7.33 -10.40 -9.67
N SER A 16 -7.15 -11.71 -9.65
CA SER A 16 -7.32 -12.49 -8.44
C SER A 16 -6.31 -11.94 -7.44
N TYR A 17 -6.79 -11.15 -6.48
CA TYR A 17 -5.98 -10.62 -5.41
C TYR A 17 -5.57 -11.82 -4.54
N GLN A 18 -4.34 -12.29 -4.74
CA GLN A 18 -3.77 -13.49 -4.13
C GLN A 18 -2.64 -13.06 -3.20
N GLU A 19 -2.89 -12.72 -1.92
CA GLU A 19 -1.82 -12.47 -0.94
C GLU A 19 -2.21 -12.89 0.48
N PRO A 20 -1.28 -13.49 1.27
CA PRO A 20 0.11 -13.03 1.43
C PRO A 20 1.22 -14.10 1.39
N THR A 21 2.49 -13.72 1.37
CA THR A 21 3.66 -14.62 1.63
C THR A 21 4.45 -14.25 2.88
N ASN A 22 4.11 -13.16 3.57
CA ASN A 22 4.84 -12.72 4.77
C ASN A 22 4.48 -13.49 6.06
N PHE A 23 3.72 -14.58 5.95
CA PHE A 23 3.18 -15.31 7.10
C PHE A 23 4.03 -16.50 7.52
N PHE A 24 5.08 -16.87 6.78
CA PHE A 24 5.95 -17.99 7.13
C PHE A 24 7.15 -17.53 7.97
N PHE A 25 7.41 -18.21 9.08
CA PHE A 25 8.41 -17.90 10.09
C PHE A 25 9.19 -19.19 10.42
N ASP A 26 10.51 -19.16 10.30
CA ASP A 26 11.35 -20.29 10.73
C ASP A 26 11.56 -20.23 12.25
N VAL A 27 10.56 -20.71 12.99
CA VAL A 27 10.51 -20.64 14.45
C VAL A 27 9.94 -21.92 15.04
N THR A 28 10.27 -22.21 16.29
CA THR A 28 9.69 -23.31 17.06
C THR A 28 8.24 -23.01 17.45
N GLY A 29 7.52 -24.04 17.91
CA GLY A 29 6.17 -23.86 18.45
C GLY A 29 6.12 -22.92 19.66
N HIS A 30 7.10 -23.02 20.56
CA HIS A 30 7.18 -22.16 21.74
C HIS A 30 7.43 -20.69 21.37
N GLU A 31 8.35 -20.43 20.44
CA GLU A 31 8.60 -19.08 19.92
C GLU A 31 7.35 -18.52 19.24
N ALA A 32 6.67 -19.31 18.39
CA ALA A 32 5.43 -18.89 17.76
C ALA A 32 4.36 -18.45 18.76
N VAL A 33 4.21 -19.15 19.88
CA VAL A 33 3.29 -18.76 20.97
C VAL A 33 3.73 -17.42 21.57
N SER A 34 5.01 -17.28 21.93
CA SER A 34 5.55 -16.04 22.50
C SER A 34 5.33 -14.85 21.58
N LEU A 35 5.57 -15.02 20.28
CA LEU A 35 5.40 -13.98 19.27
C LEU A 35 3.94 -13.59 19.08
N LEU A 36 3.04 -14.57 18.94
CA LEU A 36 1.62 -14.29 18.77
C LEU A 36 1.01 -13.65 20.03
N LYS A 37 1.46 -14.05 21.23
CA LYS A 37 1.02 -13.40 22.47
C LYS A 37 1.52 -11.95 22.56
N LYS A 38 2.77 -11.70 22.18
CA LYS A 38 3.41 -10.38 22.28
C LYS A 38 2.94 -9.39 21.21
N TYR A 39 2.76 -9.85 19.97
CA TYR A 39 2.51 -8.99 18.80
C TYR A 39 1.16 -9.20 18.14
N GLY A 40 0.53 -10.36 18.35
CA GLY A 40 -0.67 -10.77 17.64
C GLY A 40 -1.98 -10.36 18.31
N ASN A 41 -2.99 -10.09 17.49
CA ASN A 41 -4.39 -9.96 17.90
C ASN A 41 -5.18 -11.25 17.64
N ILE A 42 -6.37 -11.38 18.24
CA ILE A 42 -7.25 -12.53 18.01
C ILE A 42 -7.60 -12.67 16.51
N GLY A 43 -7.30 -13.84 15.96
CA GLY A 43 -7.44 -14.22 14.55
C GLY A 43 -6.18 -13.99 13.71
N GLU A 44 -5.11 -13.43 14.29
CA GLU A 44 -3.82 -13.32 13.62
C GLU A 44 -3.00 -14.61 13.74
N PHE A 45 -2.18 -14.88 12.72
CA PHE A 45 -1.50 -16.16 12.58
C PHE A 45 -0.11 -16.05 11.95
N LEU A 46 0.65 -17.13 12.09
CA LEU A 46 1.85 -17.41 11.33
C LEU A 46 1.92 -18.90 10.96
N ALA A 47 2.55 -19.22 9.85
CA ALA A 47 2.97 -20.57 9.51
C ALA A 47 4.45 -20.76 9.85
N ARG A 48 4.84 -21.99 10.13
CA ARG A 48 6.21 -22.38 10.48
C ARG A 48 6.48 -23.84 10.12
N PRO A 49 7.74 -24.29 10.09
CA PRO A 49 8.06 -25.71 10.05
C PRO A 49 7.42 -26.49 11.22
N SER A 50 7.06 -27.75 10.97
CA SER A 50 6.59 -28.65 12.01
C SER A 50 7.77 -29.20 12.81
N GLY A 51 7.83 -28.86 14.10
CA GLY A 51 8.86 -29.39 15.00
C GLY A 51 8.70 -30.88 15.32
N SER A 52 7.51 -31.46 15.11
CA SER A 52 7.25 -32.88 15.38
C SER A 52 7.40 -33.78 14.16
N THR A 53 7.35 -33.22 12.96
CA THR A 53 7.30 -33.99 11.71
C THR A 53 8.07 -33.25 10.63
N PRO A 54 9.33 -33.61 10.35
CA PRO A 54 10.14 -32.97 9.32
C PRO A 54 9.44 -32.96 7.96
N GLY A 55 9.54 -31.85 7.23
CA GLY A 55 8.90 -31.65 5.92
C GLY A 55 7.45 -31.14 5.97
N ASN A 56 6.75 -31.33 7.10
CA ASN A 56 5.42 -30.78 7.34
C ASN A 56 5.47 -29.35 7.90
N TYR A 57 4.32 -28.68 7.88
CA TYR A 57 4.17 -27.32 8.42
C TYR A 57 3.19 -27.26 9.58
N THR A 58 3.17 -26.14 10.27
CA THR A 58 2.19 -25.85 11.32
C THR A 58 1.73 -24.40 11.22
N LEU A 59 0.42 -24.19 11.18
CA LEU A 59 -0.22 -22.89 11.27
C LEU A 59 -0.53 -22.60 12.74
N SER A 60 0.11 -21.58 13.30
CA SER A 60 -0.11 -21.12 14.67
C SER A 60 -1.03 -19.90 14.64
N VAL A 61 -2.14 -19.94 15.38
CA VAL A 61 -3.20 -18.92 15.33
C VAL A 61 -3.53 -18.45 16.74
N LYS A 62 -3.58 -17.15 16.98
CA LYS A 62 -4.09 -16.59 18.24
C LYS A 62 -5.62 -16.65 18.23
N VAL A 63 -6.19 -17.52 19.05
CA VAL A 63 -7.64 -17.75 19.10
C VAL A 63 -8.31 -17.04 20.27
N ASP A 64 -7.53 -16.69 21.29
CA ASP A 64 -7.94 -15.91 22.47
C ASP A 64 -6.76 -15.05 22.96
N GLU A 65 -6.97 -14.16 23.93
CA GLU A 65 -5.92 -13.31 24.50
C GLU A 65 -4.71 -14.12 24.99
N ASP A 66 -4.97 -15.22 25.70
CA ASP A 66 -3.93 -16.08 26.27
C ASP A 66 -3.72 -17.40 25.53
N LYS A 67 -4.49 -17.67 24.48
CA LYS A 67 -4.51 -18.96 23.80
C LYS A 67 -4.06 -18.86 22.35
N VAL A 68 -3.05 -19.66 22.03
CA VAL A 68 -2.58 -19.92 20.67
C VAL A 68 -2.83 -21.38 20.35
N THR A 69 -3.47 -21.65 19.22
CA THR A 69 -3.72 -22.99 18.70
C THR A 69 -2.75 -23.31 17.58
N HIS A 70 -2.37 -24.59 17.44
CA HIS A 70 -1.50 -25.08 16.38
C HIS A 70 -2.23 -26.07 15.48
N VAL A 71 -2.41 -25.70 14.22
CA VAL A 71 -3.00 -26.55 13.20
C VAL A 71 -1.88 -27.19 12.37
N LYS A 72 -1.80 -28.52 12.38
CA LYS A 72 -0.80 -29.26 11.61
C LYS A 72 -1.19 -29.30 10.13
N ILE A 73 -0.22 -29.06 9.27
CA ILE A 73 -0.37 -29.13 7.80
C ILE A 73 0.56 -30.22 7.32
N GLN A 74 0.01 -31.23 6.67
CA GLN A 74 0.77 -32.32 6.09
C GLN A 74 1.22 -31.94 4.67
N ASN A 75 2.45 -32.32 4.34
CA ASN A 75 3.06 -32.08 3.04
C ASN A 75 3.58 -33.42 2.50
N ASN A 76 2.93 -33.91 1.45
CA ASN A 76 3.28 -35.20 0.85
C ASN A 76 4.18 -35.05 -0.39
N GLY A 77 4.62 -33.82 -0.69
CA GLY A 77 5.42 -33.50 -1.87
C GLY A 77 4.60 -32.99 -3.06
N ASP A 78 3.36 -33.47 -3.23
CA ASP A 78 2.47 -33.07 -4.33
C ASP A 78 1.45 -32.00 -3.93
N PHE A 79 0.96 -32.05 -2.69
CA PHE A 79 -0.04 -31.14 -2.16
C PHE A 79 0.11 -31.01 -0.64
N LEU A 80 -0.54 -29.97 -0.12
CA LEU A 80 -0.69 -29.70 1.30
C LEU A 80 -2.12 -29.99 1.73
N ASP A 81 -2.30 -30.67 2.85
CA ASP A 81 -3.61 -30.95 3.41
C ASP A 81 -3.66 -30.74 4.93
N LEU A 82 -4.87 -30.46 5.39
CA LEU A 82 -5.20 -30.38 6.81
C LEU A 82 -5.92 -31.65 7.22
N PHE A 83 -5.17 -32.72 7.52
CA PHE A 83 -5.64 -34.01 8.06
C PHE A 83 -7.06 -34.41 7.61
N GLY A 84 -7.23 -34.65 6.31
CA GLY A 84 -8.51 -35.10 5.72
C GLY A 84 -9.47 -34.00 5.25
N GLY A 85 -8.99 -32.76 5.14
CA GLY A 85 -9.71 -31.64 4.52
C GLY A 85 -9.38 -31.44 3.03
N GLU A 86 -9.57 -30.20 2.55
CA GLU A 86 -9.20 -29.76 1.21
C GLU A 86 -7.67 -29.86 0.96
N MET A 87 -7.29 -30.07 -0.31
CA MET A 87 -5.91 -30.17 -0.76
C MET A 87 -5.49 -28.89 -1.50
N PHE A 88 -4.26 -28.42 -1.25
CA PHE A 88 -3.75 -27.16 -1.78
C PHE A 88 -2.37 -27.33 -2.41
N ALA A 89 -2.05 -26.56 -3.46
CA ALA A 89 -0.74 -26.67 -4.11
C ALA A 89 0.37 -25.90 -3.35
N SER A 90 0.00 -24.97 -2.47
CA SER A 90 0.95 -24.19 -1.67
C SER A 90 0.36 -23.74 -0.33
N LEU A 91 1.22 -23.35 0.63
CA LEU A 91 0.77 -22.79 1.92
C LEU A 91 -0.04 -21.51 1.71
N HIS A 92 0.29 -20.76 0.66
CA HIS A 92 -0.38 -19.52 0.31
C HIS A 92 -1.84 -19.77 -0.09
N GLU A 93 -2.07 -20.71 -1.02
CA GLU A 93 -3.43 -21.08 -1.43
C GLU A 93 -4.26 -21.61 -0.26
N LEU A 94 -3.64 -22.43 0.60
CA LEU A 94 -4.26 -22.93 1.83
C LEU A 94 -4.70 -21.78 2.73
N VAL A 95 -3.78 -20.86 3.05
CA VAL A 95 -4.07 -19.71 3.93
C VAL A 95 -5.15 -18.82 3.32
N GLN A 96 -5.03 -18.50 2.03
CA GLN A 96 -6.01 -17.67 1.33
C GLN A 96 -7.41 -18.28 1.39
N PHE A 97 -7.53 -19.58 1.09
CA PHE A 97 -8.82 -20.28 1.15
C PHE A 97 -9.48 -20.16 2.52
N TYR A 98 -8.75 -20.39 3.62
CA TYR A 98 -9.31 -20.31 4.96
C TYR A 98 -9.54 -18.87 5.48
N MET A 99 -8.85 -17.87 4.90
CA MET A 99 -9.16 -16.45 5.14
C MET A 99 -10.46 -16.03 4.44
N GLU A 100 -10.71 -16.52 3.23
CA GLU A 100 -11.92 -16.21 2.45
C GLU A 100 -13.16 -17.01 2.90
N ASN A 101 -12.95 -18.15 3.56
CA ASN A 101 -14.01 -19.06 4.00
C ASN A 101 -14.02 -19.25 5.53
N PRO A 102 -14.38 -18.20 6.31
CA PRO A 102 -14.38 -18.27 7.77
C PRO A 102 -15.35 -19.36 8.28
N GLY A 103 -14.89 -20.14 9.25
CA GLY A 103 -15.67 -21.22 9.86
C GLY A 103 -15.44 -22.62 9.27
N GLN A 104 -14.65 -22.75 8.20
CA GLN A 104 -14.23 -24.06 7.70
C GLN A 104 -13.06 -24.66 8.48
N LEU A 105 -12.20 -23.82 9.07
CA LEU A 105 -11.09 -24.28 9.90
C LEU A 105 -11.57 -24.54 11.34
N LYS A 106 -11.50 -25.80 11.78
CA LYS A 106 -12.04 -26.23 13.08
C LYS A 106 -11.02 -27.05 13.86
N GLU A 107 -10.89 -26.78 15.15
CA GLU A 107 -10.14 -27.61 16.09
C GLU A 107 -11.12 -28.41 16.96
N ARG A 108 -10.93 -29.73 17.04
CA ARG A 108 -11.64 -30.59 17.99
C ARG A 108 -10.83 -30.69 19.28
N SER A 109 -11.38 -30.20 20.39
CA SER A 109 -10.80 -30.38 21.72
C SER A 109 -11.83 -31.08 22.61
N GLY A 110 -11.71 -32.41 22.75
CA GLY A 110 -12.73 -33.24 23.39
C GLY A 110 -14.06 -33.18 22.62
N ASP A 111 -15.17 -32.89 23.33
CA ASP A 111 -16.52 -32.74 22.76
C ASP A 111 -16.79 -31.35 22.16
N SER A 112 -15.88 -30.39 22.32
CA SER A 112 -16.05 -29.01 21.83
C SER A 112 -15.33 -28.79 20.51
N VAL A 113 -16.04 -28.20 19.54
CA VAL A 113 -15.49 -27.80 18.25
C VAL A 113 -15.30 -26.27 18.25
N VAL A 114 -14.04 -25.83 18.20
CA VAL A 114 -13.70 -24.40 18.15
C VAL A 114 -13.46 -24.01 16.70
N ASN A 115 -14.22 -23.01 16.22
CA ASN A 115 -13.98 -22.41 14.91
C ASN A 115 -12.75 -21.49 14.99
N ILE A 116 -11.76 -21.76 14.15
CA ILE A 116 -10.58 -20.91 14.00
C ILE A 116 -10.84 -19.95 12.85
N VAL A 117 -10.67 -18.65 13.10
CA VAL A 117 -10.85 -17.61 12.08
C VAL A 117 -9.49 -17.00 11.77
N LEU A 118 -9.05 -17.13 10.52
CA LEU A 118 -7.86 -16.47 10.01
C LEU A 118 -8.25 -15.07 9.52
N LYS A 119 -7.74 -14.02 10.17
CA LYS A 119 -8.01 -12.63 9.78
C LYS A 119 -6.90 -12.05 8.92
N ARG A 120 -5.66 -12.14 9.40
CA ARG A 120 -4.46 -11.66 8.69
C ARG A 120 -3.19 -12.25 9.32
N PRO A 121 -2.07 -12.28 8.60
CA PRO A 121 -0.78 -12.62 9.20
C PRO A 121 -0.38 -11.66 10.33
N VAL A 122 0.31 -12.17 11.34
CA VAL A 122 0.92 -11.34 12.39
C VAL A 122 2.05 -10.49 11.82
N VAL A 123 2.15 -9.24 12.27
CA VAL A 123 3.23 -8.33 11.89
C VAL A 123 4.22 -8.24 13.05
N ILE A 124 5.43 -8.76 12.84
CA ILE A 124 6.50 -8.76 13.85
C ILE A 124 7.56 -7.72 13.47
N PRO A 125 7.81 -6.70 14.32
CA PRO A 125 8.84 -5.70 14.05
C PRO A 125 10.25 -6.32 14.09
N PRO A 126 11.02 -6.31 12.99
CA PRO A 126 12.37 -6.91 12.98
C PRO A 126 13.34 -6.24 13.96
N SER A 127 13.15 -4.94 14.24
CA SER A 127 14.00 -4.19 15.17
C SER A 127 13.88 -4.63 16.63
N GLN A 128 12.82 -5.35 17.00
CA GLN A 128 12.54 -5.74 18.38
C GLN A 128 12.84 -7.21 18.66
N GLU A 129 13.11 -8.00 17.62
CA GLU A 129 13.37 -9.44 17.72
C GLU A 129 14.59 -9.81 16.85
N PRO A 130 15.81 -9.34 17.21
CA PRO A 130 17.03 -9.53 16.42
C PRO A 130 17.46 -11.00 16.30
N ASN A 131 16.97 -11.87 17.22
CA ASN A 131 17.25 -13.29 17.24
C ASN A 131 16.29 -14.11 16.36
N LEU A 132 15.17 -13.52 15.93
CA LEU A 132 14.39 -14.11 14.86
C LEU A 132 15.17 -13.87 13.58
N THR A 133 15.73 -14.94 13.01
CA THR A 133 16.40 -14.95 11.70
C THR A 133 15.39 -14.70 10.58
N PHE A 134 14.72 -13.53 10.60
CA PHE A 134 14.06 -12.95 9.43
C PHE A 134 15.13 -12.40 8.51
N VAL A 135 15.88 -13.26 7.83
CA VAL A 135 16.71 -12.82 6.69
C VAL A 135 15.81 -12.58 5.48
N ARG A 136 14.68 -11.89 5.67
CA ARG A 136 13.94 -11.28 4.58
C ARG A 136 14.64 -9.96 4.28
N PRO A 137 15.11 -9.73 3.05
CA PRO A 137 15.75 -8.49 2.67
C PRO A 137 14.70 -7.38 2.45
N THR A 138 13.84 -7.17 3.44
CA THR A 138 12.68 -6.26 3.38
C THR A 138 13.07 -4.81 3.09
N SER A 139 14.27 -4.43 3.51
CA SER A 139 14.83 -3.10 3.22
C SER A 139 15.46 -3.02 1.82
N GLU A 140 15.83 -4.14 1.21
CA GLU A 140 16.47 -4.15 -0.11
C GLU A 140 15.47 -3.80 -1.21
N ARG A 141 15.91 -2.95 -2.15
CA ARG A 141 15.05 -2.46 -3.22
C ARG A 141 14.69 -3.57 -4.22
N TYR A 142 15.59 -4.51 -4.48
CA TYR A 142 15.37 -5.61 -5.45
C TYR A 142 14.39 -6.69 -4.95
N PHE A 143 14.01 -6.65 -3.67
CA PHE A 143 13.14 -7.65 -3.07
C PHE A 143 11.68 -7.24 -3.19
N HIS A 144 10.87 -8.11 -3.79
CA HIS A 144 9.43 -7.93 -3.95
C HIS A 144 8.69 -8.86 -3.01
N MET A 145 8.05 -8.27 -2.02
CA MET A 145 7.26 -9.01 -1.05
C MET A 145 5.92 -9.44 -1.66
N SER A 146 5.58 -10.71 -1.43
CA SER A 146 4.25 -11.28 -1.67
C SER A 146 3.77 -11.40 -3.11
N ILE A 147 4.65 -11.16 -4.08
CA ILE A 147 4.36 -11.46 -5.47
C ILE A 147 4.58 -12.95 -5.81
N ASN A 148 3.75 -13.48 -6.70
CA ASN A 148 3.90 -14.81 -7.25
C ASN A 148 4.83 -14.86 -8.48
N ALA A 149 5.03 -16.06 -9.03
CA ALA A 149 5.86 -16.29 -10.20
C ALA A 149 5.41 -15.51 -11.46
N ASN A 150 4.09 -15.48 -11.70
CA ASN A 150 3.50 -14.83 -12.87
C ASN A 150 3.54 -13.31 -12.73
N GLU A 151 3.26 -12.79 -11.55
CA GLU A 151 3.35 -11.36 -11.25
C GLU A 151 4.79 -10.83 -11.38
N ALA A 152 5.77 -11.62 -10.93
CA ALA A 152 7.19 -11.30 -11.14
C ALA A 152 7.54 -11.22 -12.63
N GLU A 153 7.03 -12.16 -13.43
CA GLU A 153 7.22 -12.17 -14.88
C GLU A 153 6.54 -10.96 -15.53
N ASP A 154 5.30 -10.65 -15.18
CA ASP A 154 4.55 -9.49 -15.67
C ASP A 154 5.27 -8.17 -15.33
N LEU A 155 5.77 -8.03 -14.10
CA LEU A 155 6.52 -6.86 -13.64
C LEU A 155 7.82 -6.67 -14.43
N LEU A 156 8.60 -7.75 -14.61
CA LEU A 156 9.84 -7.72 -15.37
C LEU A 156 9.58 -7.42 -16.84
N LYS A 157 8.55 -8.02 -17.45
CA LYS A 157 8.20 -7.74 -18.84
C LYS A 157 7.75 -6.29 -19.05
N THR A 158 6.91 -5.78 -18.16
CA THR A 158 6.31 -4.44 -18.26
C THR A 158 7.31 -3.31 -17.94
N TYR A 159 8.09 -3.46 -16.87
CA TYR A 159 8.92 -2.38 -16.33
C TYR A 159 10.42 -2.69 -16.35
N GLY A 160 10.79 -3.95 -16.54
CA GLY A 160 12.18 -4.40 -16.59
C GLY A 160 12.82 -4.16 -17.96
N SER A 161 14.05 -3.66 -17.93
CA SER A 161 14.95 -3.66 -19.08
C SER A 161 15.65 -5.02 -19.25
N ASN A 162 16.31 -5.25 -20.37
CA ASN A 162 17.11 -6.45 -20.61
C ASN A 162 18.11 -6.71 -19.46
N ARG A 163 18.12 -7.96 -18.93
CA ARG A 163 18.91 -8.38 -17.75
C ARG A 163 18.52 -7.70 -16.45
N SER A 164 17.31 -7.13 -16.38
CA SER A 164 16.74 -6.70 -15.10
C SER A 164 16.36 -7.91 -14.28
N TYR A 165 16.46 -7.79 -12.97
CA TYR A 165 16.15 -8.89 -12.07
C TYR A 165 15.38 -8.42 -10.85
N LEU A 166 14.68 -9.35 -10.19
CA LEU A 166 14.09 -9.16 -8.88
C LEU A 166 14.19 -10.44 -8.07
N VAL A 167 14.05 -10.33 -6.75
CA VAL A 167 13.97 -11.47 -5.84
C VAL A 167 12.61 -11.49 -5.17
N ARG A 168 11.98 -12.65 -5.09
CA ARG A 168 10.72 -12.87 -4.36
C ARG A 168 10.83 -14.09 -3.46
N GLU A 169 9.87 -14.26 -2.55
CA GLU A 169 9.73 -15.52 -1.79
C GLU A 169 9.26 -16.66 -2.70
N SER A 170 9.69 -17.88 -2.38
CA SER A 170 9.21 -19.08 -3.03
C SER A 170 7.85 -19.50 -2.46
N GLN A 171 6.85 -19.64 -3.33
CA GLN A 171 5.53 -20.17 -2.94
C GLN A 171 5.50 -21.70 -2.85
N ARG A 172 6.40 -22.39 -3.58
CA ARG A 172 6.50 -23.85 -3.57
C ARG A 172 7.29 -24.37 -2.37
N HIS A 173 8.35 -23.65 -1.99
CA HIS A 173 9.22 -24.00 -0.87
C HIS A 173 9.26 -22.83 0.13
N PRO A 174 8.31 -22.77 1.07
CA PRO A 174 8.29 -21.75 2.12
C PRO A 174 9.63 -21.62 2.85
N GLY A 175 10.14 -20.40 2.96
CA GLY A 175 11.47 -20.10 3.54
C GLY A 175 12.56 -19.88 2.49
N ASP A 176 12.37 -20.40 1.28
CA ASP A 176 13.25 -20.18 0.14
C ASP A 176 12.83 -18.95 -0.69
N TYR A 177 13.66 -18.63 -1.68
CA TYR A 177 13.48 -17.48 -2.56
C TYR A 177 13.58 -17.88 -4.03
N ALA A 178 13.16 -16.98 -4.91
CA ALA A 178 13.36 -17.09 -6.35
C ALA A 178 13.96 -15.80 -6.89
N LEU A 179 15.07 -15.93 -7.62
CA LEU A 179 15.66 -14.86 -8.42
C LEU A 179 15.07 -14.93 -9.83
N CYS A 180 14.27 -13.92 -10.17
CA CYS A 180 13.63 -13.79 -11.47
C CYS A 180 14.45 -12.83 -12.33
N VAL A 181 14.86 -13.25 -13.53
CA VAL A 181 15.74 -12.48 -14.42
C VAL A 181 15.14 -12.40 -15.82
N LYS A 182 15.01 -11.18 -16.34
CA LYS A 182 14.59 -10.94 -17.72
C LYS A 182 15.74 -11.17 -18.69
N MET A 183 15.55 -12.09 -19.63
CA MET A 183 16.52 -12.42 -20.67
C MET A 183 16.41 -11.49 -21.87
N LYS A 184 17.31 -11.66 -22.85
CA LYS A 184 17.36 -10.81 -24.04
C LYS A 184 16.18 -11.00 -24.98
N ASP A 185 15.59 -12.18 -24.96
CA ASP A 185 14.45 -12.62 -25.78
C ASP A 185 13.10 -12.32 -25.10
N ASP A 186 13.09 -11.47 -24.07
CA ASP A 186 11.92 -11.08 -23.28
C ASP A 186 11.34 -12.23 -22.41
N THR A 187 11.99 -13.39 -22.36
CA THR A 187 11.64 -14.46 -21.43
C THR A 187 12.12 -14.14 -20.01
N VAL A 188 11.50 -14.76 -19.00
CA VAL A 188 11.89 -14.60 -17.59
C VAL A 188 12.31 -15.94 -17.03
N HIS A 189 13.58 -16.05 -16.65
CA HIS A 189 14.10 -17.23 -15.96
C HIS A 189 13.91 -17.08 -14.45
N GLN A 190 13.52 -18.17 -13.79
CA GLN A 190 13.33 -18.24 -12.35
C GLN A 190 14.34 -19.20 -11.76
N ILE A 191 15.26 -18.68 -10.96
CA ILE A 191 16.32 -19.44 -10.29
C ILE A 191 15.91 -19.62 -8.84
N TRP A 192 15.78 -20.87 -8.41
CA TRP A 192 15.52 -21.18 -7.01
C TRP A 192 16.74 -20.82 -6.16
N ILE A 193 16.52 -20.05 -5.09
CA ILE A 193 17.51 -19.78 -4.07
C ILE A 193 17.06 -20.51 -2.82
N ARG A 194 17.81 -21.53 -2.45
CA ARG A 194 17.57 -22.34 -1.27
C ARG A 194 18.13 -21.63 -0.04
N ASN A 195 17.39 -21.69 1.07
CA ASN A 195 17.79 -21.20 2.38
C ASN A 195 17.91 -22.38 3.36
N GLU A 196 19.14 -22.75 3.69
CA GLU A 196 19.43 -23.76 4.72
C GLU A 196 20.06 -23.08 5.93
N ASN A 197 19.31 -22.92 7.02
CA ASN A 197 19.79 -22.32 8.27
C ASN A 197 20.44 -20.93 8.08
N SER A 198 19.80 -20.04 7.31
CA SER A 198 20.34 -18.71 6.96
C SER A 198 21.60 -18.73 6.11
N GLN A 199 21.89 -19.84 5.43
CA GLN A 199 22.84 -19.91 4.33
C GLN A 199 22.10 -20.07 3.00
N PHE A 200 22.50 -19.28 2.02
CA PHE A 200 21.83 -19.18 0.73
C PHE A 200 22.68 -19.78 -0.38
N ASP A 201 22.05 -20.56 -1.26
CA ASP A 201 22.69 -21.09 -2.48
C ASP A 201 21.66 -21.26 -3.61
N ILE A 202 22.14 -21.48 -4.83
CA ILE A 202 21.31 -21.65 -6.04
C ILE A 202 21.22 -23.11 -6.51
N GLY A 203 21.28 -24.07 -5.59
CA GLY A 203 21.21 -25.51 -5.86
C GLY A 203 22.57 -26.19 -6.02
N GLY A 204 23.67 -25.52 -5.67
CA GLY A 204 25.03 -26.03 -5.72
C GLY A 204 26.11 -24.93 -5.75
N GLY A 205 27.35 -25.27 -5.39
CA GLY A 205 28.48 -24.33 -5.40
C GLY A 205 28.69 -23.60 -4.07
N GLU A 206 29.02 -22.31 -4.16
CA GLU A 206 29.29 -21.44 -3.01
C GLU A 206 28.02 -21.18 -2.20
N ARG A 207 28.17 -21.10 -0.87
CA ARG A 207 27.10 -20.73 0.06
C ARG A 207 27.35 -19.33 0.59
N PHE A 208 26.28 -18.56 0.74
CA PHE A 208 26.33 -17.16 1.12
C PHE A 208 25.64 -16.93 2.46
N GLU A 209 26.17 -16.02 3.28
CA GLU A 209 25.58 -15.65 4.58
C GLU A 209 24.34 -14.76 4.46
N SER A 210 24.12 -14.17 3.28
CA SER A 210 22.94 -13.34 3.01
C SER A 210 22.54 -13.36 1.53
N LEU A 211 21.27 -13.09 1.26
CA LEU A 211 20.79 -12.84 -0.10
C LEU A 211 21.53 -11.67 -0.76
N SER A 212 21.89 -10.63 -0.01
CA SER A 212 22.63 -9.49 -0.54
C SER A 212 24.02 -9.91 -1.04
N SER A 213 24.75 -10.74 -0.28
CA SER A 213 26.05 -11.28 -0.71
C SER A 213 25.93 -12.22 -1.92
N LEU A 214 24.88 -13.05 -1.98
CA LEU A 214 24.61 -13.92 -3.13
C LEU A 214 24.36 -13.10 -4.40
N ILE A 215 23.51 -12.07 -4.31
CA ILE A 215 23.19 -11.20 -5.44
C ILE A 215 24.41 -10.37 -5.86
N GLU A 216 25.20 -9.87 -4.91
CA GLU A 216 26.43 -9.14 -5.22
C GLU A 216 27.44 -10.03 -5.96
N HIS A 217 27.65 -11.27 -5.49
CA HIS A 217 28.51 -12.23 -6.16
C HIS A 217 28.04 -12.48 -7.60
N HIS A 218 26.75 -12.83 -7.79
CA HIS A 218 26.20 -13.14 -9.12
C HIS A 218 25.97 -11.92 -10.02
N SER A 219 26.10 -10.70 -9.49
CA SER A 219 26.20 -9.49 -10.30
C SER A 219 27.55 -9.37 -11.02
N ARG A 220 28.58 -10.07 -10.53
CA ARG A 220 29.93 -10.11 -11.11
C ARG A 220 30.18 -11.42 -11.85
N ILE A 221 29.63 -12.53 -11.34
CA ILE A 221 29.84 -13.88 -11.86
C ILE A 221 28.51 -14.41 -12.41
N PRO A 222 28.38 -14.52 -13.75
CA PRO A 222 27.15 -14.99 -14.37
C PRO A 222 26.76 -16.39 -13.91
N ILE A 223 25.47 -16.64 -13.75
CA ILE A 223 24.93 -17.96 -13.43
C ILE A 223 24.80 -18.74 -14.74
N VAL A 224 25.41 -19.92 -14.85
CA VAL A 224 25.31 -20.74 -16.06
C VAL A 224 24.21 -21.78 -15.86
N ILE A 225 23.18 -21.74 -16.70
CA ILE A 225 22.10 -22.74 -16.69
C ILE A 225 22.47 -23.98 -17.52
N GLN A 226 21.68 -25.06 -17.38
CA GLN A 226 21.98 -26.38 -17.96
C GLN A 226 22.20 -26.38 -19.49
N ASN A 227 21.60 -25.43 -20.21
CA ASN A 227 21.80 -25.27 -21.65
C ASN A 227 23.10 -24.50 -22.02
N GLY A 228 23.91 -24.12 -21.03
CA GLY A 228 25.16 -23.39 -21.19
C GLY A 228 25.02 -21.86 -21.34
N GLU A 229 23.80 -21.32 -21.33
CA GLU A 229 23.60 -19.88 -21.44
C GLU A 229 23.90 -19.15 -20.11
N PRO A 230 24.65 -18.03 -20.14
CA PRO A 230 24.91 -17.25 -18.94
C PRO A 230 23.78 -16.27 -18.62
N ILE A 231 23.20 -16.40 -17.43
CA ILE A 231 22.30 -15.43 -16.82
C ILE A 231 23.14 -14.33 -16.16
N ILE A 232 22.94 -13.09 -16.61
CA ILE A 232 23.69 -11.92 -16.16
C ILE A 232 22.75 -10.96 -15.45
N LEU A 233 23.09 -10.56 -14.22
CA LEU A 233 22.33 -9.60 -13.44
C LEU A 233 22.84 -8.19 -13.71
N LYS A 234 22.07 -7.38 -14.46
CA LYS A 234 22.49 -6.02 -14.85
C LYS A 234 21.93 -4.94 -13.94
N ALA A 235 20.62 -4.97 -13.69
CA ALA A 235 19.96 -3.93 -12.92
C ALA A 235 18.80 -4.52 -12.09
N PRO A 236 18.67 -4.17 -10.80
CA PRO A 236 17.51 -4.57 -10.04
C PRO A 236 16.27 -3.82 -10.55
N LEU A 237 15.13 -4.51 -10.64
CA LEU A 237 13.81 -3.88 -10.71
C LEU A 237 13.37 -3.59 -9.27
N PRO A 238 13.36 -2.34 -8.81
CA PRO A 238 13.05 -2.04 -7.42
C PRO A 238 11.56 -2.19 -7.11
N SER A 239 11.26 -2.59 -5.88
CA SER A 239 9.94 -2.62 -5.30
C SER A 239 9.73 -1.44 -4.36
N THR A 240 8.59 -0.77 -4.47
CA THR A 240 8.15 0.27 -3.51
C THR A 240 7.29 -0.32 -2.38
N ARG A 241 6.91 -1.60 -2.47
CA ARG A 241 6.15 -2.29 -1.43
C ARG A 241 7.09 -2.75 -0.31
N MET A 242 6.71 -2.46 0.94
CA MET A 242 7.44 -2.87 2.13
C MET A 242 6.51 -2.99 3.35
N ILE A 243 6.94 -3.72 4.38
CA ILE A 243 6.29 -3.67 5.69
C ILE A 243 6.63 -2.37 6.42
N ALA A 244 5.70 -1.85 7.22
CA ALA A 244 5.89 -0.58 7.94
C ALA A 244 7.15 -0.59 8.84
N SER A 245 7.49 -1.72 9.44
CA SER A 245 8.68 -1.87 10.28
C SER A 245 10.00 -1.82 9.51
N ALA A 246 9.98 -1.95 8.17
CA ALA A 246 11.15 -1.85 7.31
C ALA A 246 11.39 -0.42 6.77
N VAL A 247 10.52 0.55 7.08
CA VAL A 247 10.60 1.92 6.55
C VAL A 247 11.95 2.58 6.86
N GLU A 248 12.46 2.41 8.07
CA GLU A 248 13.74 3.02 8.46
C GLU A 248 14.93 2.42 7.71
N GLY A 249 14.98 1.09 7.57
CA GLY A 249 15.99 0.42 6.76
C GLY A 249 15.88 0.79 5.28
N ARG A 250 14.66 0.94 4.76
CA ARG A 250 14.43 1.40 3.38
C ARG A 250 14.89 2.85 3.17
N ARG A 251 14.61 3.75 4.12
CA ARG A 251 15.08 5.14 4.07
C ARG A 251 16.60 5.20 3.91
N GLN A 252 17.33 4.46 4.74
CA GLN A 252 18.79 4.38 4.66
C GLN A 252 19.28 3.87 3.30
N LYS A 253 18.57 2.91 2.69
CA LYS A 253 18.89 2.40 1.35
C LYS A 253 18.58 3.39 0.22
N LEU A 254 17.60 4.27 0.39
CA LEU A 254 17.25 5.30 -0.59
C LEU A 254 18.15 6.53 -0.51
N GLU A 255 18.73 6.82 0.65
CA GLU A 255 19.72 7.88 0.85
C GLU A 255 21.11 7.51 0.32
N GLN A 256 21.39 6.21 0.23
CA GLN A 256 22.63 5.72 -0.36
C GLN A 256 22.67 6.03 -1.85
N LYS A 257 23.81 6.55 -2.30
CA LYS A 257 24.08 6.75 -3.71
C LYS A 257 24.47 5.43 -4.36
N ASP A 258 23.93 5.16 -5.53
CA ASP A 258 24.37 4.02 -6.33
C ASP A 258 25.78 4.26 -6.91
N ARG A 259 26.30 3.27 -7.65
CA ARG A 259 27.63 3.35 -8.29
C ARG A 259 27.76 4.51 -9.30
N HIS A 260 26.64 5.07 -9.76
CA HIS A 260 26.59 6.18 -10.70
C HIS A 260 26.32 7.52 -10.00
N GLY A 261 26.20 7.53 -8.67
CA GLY A 261 25.94 8.72 -7.87
C GLY A 261 24.46 9.09 -7.76
N ASN A 262 23.54 8.25 -8.27
CA ASN A 262 22.11 8.50 -8.22
C ASN A 262 21.56 8.18 -6.83
N GLU A 263 20.64 9.03 -6.36
CA GLU A 263 19.96 8.86 -5.07
C GLU A 263 18.67 8.06 -5.28
N GLY A 264 18.45 7.05 -4.44
CA GLY A 264 17.31 6.13 -4.61
C GLY A 264 15.95 6.82 -4.51
N PHE A 265 15.82 7.88 -3.70
CA PHE A 265 14.61 8.69 -3.63
C PHE A 265 14.28 9.37 -4.96
N TYR A 266 15.30 9.96 -5.60
CA TYR A 266 15.13 10.63 -6.89
C TYR A 266 14.70 9.62 -7.96
N ASP A 267 15.37 8.46 -8.01
CA ASP A 267 15.03 7.40 -8.96
C ASP A 267 13.58 6.90 -8.83
N GLU A 268 13.07 6.76 -7.60
CA GLU A 268 11.70 6.30 -7.36
C GLU A 268 10.68 7.40 -7.67
N PHE A 269 11.02 8.65 -7.37
CA PHE A 269 10.19 9.81 -7.71
C PHE A 269 10.04 9.99 -9.22
N GLU A 270 11.13 9.91 -9.98
CA GLU A 270 11.11 10.05 -11.45
C GLU A 270 10.30 8.94 -12.12
N ARG A 271 10.34 7.70 -11.59
CA ARG A 271 9.48 6.61 -12.08
C ARG A 271 8.00 6.90 -11.87
N LEU A 272 7.65 7.49 -10.72
CA LEU A 272 6.28 7.90 -10.46
C LEU A 272 5.85 8.97 -11.48
N GLN A 273 6.68 9.99 -11.72
CA GLN A 273 6.41 11.03 -12.72
C GLN A 273 6.27 10.46 -14.14
N ALA A 274 7.11 9.51 -14.53
CA ALA A 274 7.00 8.84 -15.83
C ALA A 274 5.67 8.07 -16.00
N SER A 275 5.11 7.55 -14.90
CA SER A 275 3.81 6.85 -14.92
C SER A 275 2.60 7.79 -15.02
N GLU A 276 2.73 9.06 -14.62
CA GLU A 276 1.65 10.06 -14.69
C GLU A 276 1.24 10.39 -16.14
N CYS A 277 2.11 10.13 -17.13
CA CYS A 277 1.84 10.31 -18.56
C CYS A 277 0.66 9.46 -19.09
N CYS A 278 0.15 8.49 -18.31
CA CYS A 278 -0.93 7.61 -18.70
C CYS A 278 -2.33 8.07 -18.25
N LEU A 279 -2.46 9.20 -17.53
CA LEU A 279 -3.75 9.70 -17.03
C LEU A 279 -4.26 10.88 -17.88
N TYR A 280 -4.70 10.61 -19.12
CA TYR A 280 -5.47 11.60 -19.90
C TYR A 280 -6.87 11.74 -19.30
N VAL A 281 -6.96 12.53 -18.23
CA VAL A 281 -8.21 12.75 -17.50
C VAL A 281 -8.73 14.15 -17.77
N SER A 282 -10.04 14.25 -18.01
CA SER A 282 -10.68 15.53 -18.30
C SER A 282 -10.64 16.47 -17.09
N MET A 283 -10.38 17.75 -17.38
CA MET A 283 -10.43 18.91 -16.46
C MET A 283 -11.21 20.06 -17.12
N SER A 284 -12.22 19.71 -17.91
CA SER A 284 -12.93 20.66 -18.78
C SER A 284 -13.76 21.66 -17.99
N GLU A 285 -14.30 21.24 -16.84
CA GLU A 285 -15.16 22.07 -15.99
C GLU A 285 -14.38 23.25 -15.39
N GLY A 286 -13.14 23.02 -14.96
CA GLY A 286 -12.27 24.09 -14.44
C GLY A 286 -11.79 25.08 -15.51
N LYS A 287 -11.90 24.72 -16.80
CA LYS A 287 -11.52 25.57 -17.94
C LYS A 287 -12.67 26.43 -18.47
N LYS A 288 -13.90 26.26 -17.97
CA LYS A 288 -15.04 27.10 -18.35
C LYS A 288 -14.78 28.56 -17.98
N THR A 289 -15.24 29.48 -18.80
CA THR A 289 -15.04 30.93 -18.65
C THR A 289 -15.41 31.43 -17.25
N ASP A 290 -16.52 30.93 -16.72
CA ASP A 290 -17.08 31.35 -15.43
C ASP A 290 -16.30 30.76 -14.24
N ASN A 291 -15.57 29.68 -14.46
CA ASN A 291 -14.80 28.96 -13.43
C ASN A 291 -13.33 29.35 -13.39
N ILE A 292 -12.78 29.92 -14.47
CA ILE A 292 -11.38 30.40 -14.52
C ILE A 292 -11.05 31.32 -13.33
N PRO A 293 -11.89 32.31 -12.96
CA PRO A 293 -11.60 33.20 -11.81
C PRO A 293 -11.68 32.50 -10.45
N LYS A 294 -12.27 31.30 -10.38
CA LYS A 294 -12.37 30.49 -9.16
C LYS A 294 -11.12 29.62 -8.92
N ASN A 295 -10.16 29.61 -9.84
CA ASN A 295 -8.91 28.86 -9.74
C ASN A 295 -7.74 29.75 -9.29
N ARG A 296 -7.06 29.36 -8.21
CA ARG A 296 -5.86 30.08 -7.73
C ARG A 296 -4.71 30.00 -8.74
N TYR A 297 -4.58 28.88 -9.45
CA TYR A 297 -3.63 28.69 -10.53
C TYR A 297 -4.36 28.22 -11.78
N LYS A 298 -4.13 28.89 -12.92
CA LYS A 298 -4.86 28.63 -14.17
C LYS A 298 -4.70 27.20 -14.71
N ASN A 299 -3.60 26.55 -14.38
CA ASN A 299 -3.22 25.23 -14.88
C ASN A 299 -3.32 24.10 -13.84
N ILE A 300 -3.76 24.39 -12.61
CA ILE A 300 -3.97 23.38 -11.56
C ILE A 300 -5.48 23.29 -11.33
N LEU A 301 -6.11 22.30 -11.94
CA LEU A 301 -7.55 22.13 -12.01
C LEU A 301 -7.95 20.76 -11.45
N PRO A 302 -9.14 20.62 -10.86
CA PRO A 302 -9.63 19.33 -10.42
C PRO A 302 -10.00 18.46 -11.63
N PHE A 303 -9.83 17.15 -11.51
CA PHE A 303 -10.35 16.22 -12.51
C PHE A 303 -11.88 16.17 -12.47
N ASP A 304 -12.53 16.15 -13.63
CA ASP A 304 -13.99 16.23 -13.75
C ASP A 304 -14.71 15.04 -13.07
N HIS A 305 -14.08 13.87 -13.03
CA HIS A 305 -14.66 12.64 -12.48
C HIS A 305 -14.59 12.54 -10.95
N THR A 306 -13.72 13.32 -10.30
CA THR A 306 -13.56 13.35 -8.82
C THR A 306 -13.83 14.71 -8.21
N ARG A 307 -14.08 15.76 -9.01
CA ARG A 307 -14.39 17.08 -8.48
C ARG A 307 -15.61 17.07 -7.57
N ILE A 308 -15.58 17.90 -6.55
CA ILE A 308 -16.79 18.17 -5.76
C ILE A 308 -17.73 19.05 -6.61
N LYS A 309 -18.99 18.62 -6.73
CA LYS A 309 -20.07 19.40 -7.35
C LYS A 309 -20.86 20.06 -6.24
N LEU A 310 -21.01 21.38 -6.30
CA LEU A 310 -21.81 22.13 -5.33
C LEU A 310 -23.30 22.08 -5.69
N ASP A 311 -24.16 21.93 -4.70
CA ASP A 311 -25.61 21.98 -4.89
C ASP A 311 -26.08 23.36 -5.40
N LEU A 312 -26.96 23.39 -6.40
CA LEU A 312 -27.37 24.62 -7.11
C LEU A 312 -28.37 25.51 -6.35
N GLU A 313 -28.58 25.30 -5.05
CA GLU A 313 -29.66 25.91 -4.26
C GLU A 313 -29.63 27.45 -4.21
N ASP A 314 -28.47 28.06 -4.44
CA ASP A 314 -28.23 29.51 -4.35
C ASP A 314 -27.96 30.18 -5.71
N GLY A 315 -28.00 29.42 -6.81
CA GLY A 315 -27.68 29.92 -8.15
C GLY A 315 -26.21 30.28 -8.40
N ALA A 316 -25.29 30.00 -7.48
CA ALA A 316 -23.86 30.39 -7.58
C ALA A 316 -22.99 29.41 -8.41
N GLY A 317 -23.64 28.47 -9.11
CA GLY A 317 -23.00 27.41 -9.89
C GLY A 317 -22.55 26.22 -9.04
N ASP A 318 -22.07 25.17 -9.72
CA ASP A 318 -21.70 23.88 -9.11
C ASP A 318 -20.19 23.69 -8.92
N TYR A 319 -19.37 24.70 -9.24
CA TYR A 319 -17.92 24.57 -9.31
C TYR A 319 -17.19 25.09 -8.08
N ILE A 320 -16.29 24.26 -7.57
CA ILE A 320 -15.20 24.59 -6.66
C ILE A 320 -13.95 23.81 -7.08
N ASN A 321 -12.76 24.40 -6.95
CA ASN A 321 -11.50 23.71 -7.19
C ASN A 321 -11.17 22.77 -6.01
N ALA A 322 -11.84 21.61 -6.00
CA ALA A 322 -11.69 20.57 -4.99
C ALA A 322 -12.00 19.19 -5.58
N SER A 323 -11.31 18.17 -5.10
CA SER A 323 -11.54 16.76 -5.48
C SER A 323 -11.74 15.87 -4.27
N LEU A 324 -12.66 14.91 -4.40
CA LEU A 324 -12.81 13.81 -3.45
C LEU A 324 -11.63 12.83 -3.61
N ILE A 325 -10.95 12.55 -2.50
CA ILE A 325 -9.88 11.56 -2.40
C ILE A 325 -10.41 10.42 -1.51
N GLN A 326 -10.48 9.22 -2.07
CA GLN A 326 -10.96 8.04 -1.35
C GLN A 326 -10.15 6.82 -1.74
N MET A 327 -10.05 5.88 -0.81
CA MET A 327 -9.54 4.54 -1.13
C MET A 327 -10.51 3.87 -2.08
N LEU A 328 -10.00 3.19 -3.11
CA LEU A 328 -10.80 2.43 -4.07
C LEU A 328 -10.83 0.96 -3.60
N PRO A 329 -11.90 0.49 -2.92
CA PRO A 329 -11.91 -0.83 -2.30
C PRO A 329 -11.83 -1.97 -3.31
N THR A 330 -12.30 -1.73 -4.54
CA THR A 330 -12.21 -2.69 -5.64
C THR A 330 -10.80 -2.85 -6.18
N GLN A 331 -9.99 -1.79 -6.10
CA GLN A 331 -8.60 -1.79 -6.59
C GLN A 331 -7.61 -2.15 -5.48
N TYR A 332 -7.94 -1.80 -4.24
CA TYR A 332 -7.12 -1.99 -3.04
C TYR A 332 -7.96 -2.58 -1.89
N PRO A 333 -8.37 -3.86 -2.00
CA PRO A 333 -9.25 -4.51 -1.03
C PRO A 333 -8.65 -4.57 0.39
N GLU A 334 -7.33 -4.57 0.53
CA GLU A 334 -6.63 -4.53 1.81
C GLU A 334 -6.94 -3.26 2.62
N PHE A 335 -7.38 -2.19 1.94
CA PHE A 335 -7.81 -0.94 2.54
C PHE A 335 -9.33 -0.76 2.52
N ALA A 336 -10.10 -1.76 2.08
CA ALA A 336 -11.57 -1.66 1.99
C ALA A 336 -12.23 -1.36 3.35
N GLY A 337 -11.64 -1.80 4.46
CA GLY A 337 -12.09 -1.47 5.81
C GLY A 337 -11.76 -0.04 6.26
N LEU A 338 -10.81 0.63 5.59
CA LEU A 338 -10.45 2.01 5.84
C LEU A 338 -11.44 2.92 5.09
N ASN A 339 -12.62 3.13 5.66
CA ASN A 339 -13.64 4.07 5.16
C ASN A 339 -13.24 5.55 5.33
N ARG A 340 -12.00 5.90 4.96
CA ARG A 340 -11.46 7.26 5.04
C ARG A 340 -11.67 7.97 3.70
N LYS A 341 -12.31 9.14 3.77
CA LYS A 341 -12.52 10.04 2.64
C LYS A 341 -11.95 11.40 3.00
N TYR A 342 -11.30 12.03 2.04
CA TYR A 342 -10.72 13.36 2.18
C TYR A 342 -11.18 14.23 1.02
N ILE A 343 -11.12 15.54 1.20
CA ILE A 343 -11.29 16.50 0.12
C ILE A 343 -9.97 17.26 0.01
N SER A 344 -9.36 17.20 -1.17
CA SER A 344 -8.20 18.05 -1.50
C SER A 344 -8.70 19.28 -2.23
N THR A 345 -8.37 20.47 -1.73
CA THR A 345 -8.79 21.75 -2.31
C THR A 345 -7.68 22.80 -2.24
N GLN A 346 -7.75 23.81 -3.11
CA GLN A 346 -6.83 24.95 -3.07
C GLN A 346 -7.07 25.84 -1.83
N GLY A 347 -6.10 26.69 -1.49
CA GLY A 347 -6.33 27.78 -0.55
C GLY A 347 -7.40 28.74 -1.08
N CYS A 348 -8.40 29.08 -0.25
CA CYS A 348 -9.55 29.90 -0.63
C CYS A 348 -9.10 31.22 -1.28
N LEU A 349 -9.76 31.63 -2.36
CA LEU A 349 -9.71 33.01 -2.85
C LEU A 349 -10.77 33.82 -2.11
N SER A 350 -10.64 35.15 -2.08
CA SER A 350 -11.68 36.02 -1.50
C SER A 350 -13.05 35.80 -2.12
N THR A 351 -13.10 35.45 -3.41
CA THR A 351 -14.34 35.17 -4.16
C THR A 351 -14.89 33.76 -3.99
N THR A 352 -14.13 32.82 -3.40
CA THR A 352 -14.53 31.41 -3.27
C THR A 352 -14.80 30.99 -1.83
N VAL A 353 -14.77 31.92 -0.86
CA VAL A 353 -15.04 31.61 0.56
C VAL A 353 -16.46 31.04 0.75
N HIS A 354 -17.45 31.60 0.07
CA HIS A 354 -18.82 31.10 0.13
C HIS A 354 -18.94 29.68 -0.45
N ASP A 355 -18.34 29.44 -1.62
CA ASP A 355 -18.29 28.13 -2.26
C ASP A 355 -17.60 27.08 -1.37
N PHE A 356 -16.54 27.49 -0.64
CA PHE A 356 -15.88 26.63 0.34
C PHE A 356 -16.82 26.23 1.48
N TRP A 357 -17.58 27.16 2.07
CA TRP A 357 -18.52 26.81 3.13
C TRP A 357 -19.71 25.99 2.64
N ARG A 358 -20.18 26.21 1.41
CA ARG A 358 -21.17 25.33 0.75
C ARG A 358 -20.65 23.90 0.66
N MET A 359 -19.41 23.73 0.21
CA MET A 359 -18.74 22.43 0.16
C MET A 359 -18.68 21.78 1.54
N MET A 360 -18.27 22.51 2.58
CA MET A 360 -18.16 21.99 3.94
C MET A 360 -19.51 21.52 4.48
N TRP A 361 -20.56 22.31 4.29
CA TRP A 361 -21.92 21.96 4.71
C TRP A 361 -22.45 20.72 3.98
N GLN A 362 -22.44 20.72 2.63
CA GLN A 362 -23.04 19.63 1.84
C GLN A 362 -22.32 18.30 2.05
N THR A 363 -21.00 18.33 2.25
CA THR A 363 -20.19 17.11 2.46
C THR A 363 -20.21 16.65 3.91
N ASN A 364 -20.89 17.41 4.80
CA ASN A 364 -20.92 17.18 6.24
C ASN A 364 -19.51 17.04 6.85
N SER A 365 -18.55 17.81 6.32
CA SER A 365 -17.15 17.76 6.73
C SER A 365 -16.96 18.46 8.07
N ARG A 366 -16.30 17.79 9.03
CA ARG A 366 -16.18 18.27 10.42
C ARG A 366 -14.78 18.73 10.82
N VAL A 367 -13.79 18.47 9.98
CA VAL A 367 -12.39 18.79 10.24
C VAL A 367 -11.80 19.45 9.00
N ILE A 368 -11.13 20.57 9.18
CA ILE A 368 -10.39 21.29 8.14
C ILE A 368 -8.91 21.25 8.53
N VAL A 369 -8.05 20.84 7.61
CA VAL A 369 -6.58 20.86 7.80
C VAL A 369 -5.99 21.87 6.83
N MET A 370 -5.59 23.04 7.34
CA MET A 370 -4.92 24.07 6.56
C MET A 370 -3.40 23.95 6.74
N THR A 371 -2.69 23.59 5.66
CA THR A 371 -1.25 23.27 5.68
C THR A 371 -0.34 24.41 5.22
N THR A 372 -0.85 25.65 5.21
CA THR A 372 -0.13 26.86 4.77
C THR A 372 -0.54 28.04 5.65
N LYS A 373 0.32 29.07 5.72
CA LYS A 373 -0.08 30.37 6.29
C LYS A 373 -0.95 31.12 5.27
N GLU A 374 -1.68 32.15 5.72
CA GLU A 374 -2.41 33.03 4.79
C GLU A 374 -1.47 33.65 3.74
N TYR A 375 -0.26 33.99 4.19
CA TYR A 375 0.78 34.66 3.42
C TYR A 375 2.14 33.99 3.65
N GLU A 376 2.89 33.78 2.57
CA GLU A 376 4.25 33.22 2.59
C GLU A 376 5.18 34.02 1.67
N ARG A 377 6.50 33.94 1.91
CA ARG A 377 7.47 34.61 1.04
C ARG A 377 7.33 34.07 -0.40
N GLY A 378 7.17 34.97 -1.36
CA GLY A 378 7.04 34.63 -2.76
C GLY A 378 8.31 34.02 -3.34
N ARG A 379 8.19 33.38 -4.51
CA ARG A 379 9.35 32.84 -5.26
C ARG A 379 10.18 33.91 -5.97
N VAL A 380 9.63 35.12 -6.15
CA VAL A 380 10.25 36.22 -6.91
C VAL A 380 10.36 37.44 -5.99
N GLY A 381 11.55 37.62 -5.39
CA GLY A 381 11.86 38.70 -4.46
C GLY A 381 11.23 38.56 -3.06
N ASP A 382 11.41 39.56 -2.22
CA ASP A 382 10.92 39.58 -0.82
C ASP A 382 9.41 39.89 -0.69
N LYS A 383 8.64 39.83 -1.79
CA LYS A 383 7.20 40.11 -1.75
C LYS A 383 6.45 38.94 -1.13
N MET A 384 5.59 39.28 -0.17
CA MET A 384 4.67 38.35 0.44
C MET A 384 3.58 37.94 -0.57
N GLN A 385 3.34 36.64 -0.73
CA GLN A 385 2.32 36.09 -1.62
C GLN A 385 1.19 35.47 -0.80
N GLU A 386 -0.05 35.84 -1.09
CA GLU A 386 -1.22 35.20 -0.50
C GLU A 386 -1.32 33.73 -0.99
N LYS A 387 -1.31 32.79 -0.05
CA LYS A 387 -1.51 31.36 -0.30
C LYS A 387 -2.95 30.93 -0.03
N CYS A 388 -3.61 31.59 0.92
CA CYS A 388 -4.99 31.30 1.30
C CYS A 388 -5.62 32.55 1.91
N TYR A 389 -6.76 32.97 1.36
CA TYR A 389 -7.57 34.01 1.96
C TYR A 389 -8.23 33.47 3.23
N ARG A 390 -8.29 34.29 4.29
CA ARG A 390 -8.93 33.90 5.55
C ARG A 390 -10.41 33.66 5.33
N TYR A 391 -10.85 32.43 5.62
CA TYR A 391 -12.24 31.98 5.43
C TYR A 391 -12.99 31.79 6.76
N TRP A 392 -12.38 32.15 7.90
CA TRP A 392 -12.98 32.03 9.23
C TRP A 392 -12.87 33.36 9.99
N PRO A 393 -13.82 33.66 10.89
CA PRO A 393 -13.78 34.88 11.66
C PRO A 393 -12.68 34.84 12.74
N GLN A 394 -12.31 36.01 13.24
CA GLN A 394 -11.47 36.10 14.45
C GLN A 394 -12.17 35.43 15.64
N LYS A 395 -11.42 35.05 16.68
CA LYS A 395 -11.97 34.45 17.90
C LYS A 395 -13.12 35.28 18.47
N GLY A 396 -14.28 34.65 18.67
CA GLY A 396 -15.53 35.29 19.12
C GLY A 396 -16.30 36.03 18.03
N GLY A 397 -15.78 36.07 16.80
CA GLY A 397 -16.43 36.69 15.64
C GLY A 397 -17.38 35.74 14.91
N THR A 398 -18.18 36.32 14.03
CA THR A 398 -19.14 35.61 13.17
C THR A 398 -19.07 36.15 11.75
N ASP A 399 -18.94 35.26 10.79
CA ASP A 399 -19.04 35.56 9.36
C ASP A 399 -20.34 34.95 8.80
N ILE A 400 -20.98 35.67 7.87
CA ILE A 400 -22.19 35.22 7.18
C ILE A 400 -21.87 35.15 5.69
N HIS A 401 -22.11 33.98 5.09
CA HIS A 401 -21.90 33.74 3.67
C HIS A 401 -23.22 33.35 3.00
N GLY A 402 -23.45 33.88 1.79
CA GLY A 402 -24.65 33.60 1.01
C GLY A 402 -25.73 34.67 1.14
N GLY A 403 -26.82 34.48 0.39
CA GLY A 403 -27.95 35.41 0.30
C GLY A 403 -29.19 34.87 0.99
N VAL A 404 -30.04 34.19 0.21
CA VAL A 404 -31.30 33.56 0.69
C VAL A 404 -31.00 32.40 1.64
N ILE A 405 -30.03 31.57 1.26
CA ILE A 405 -29.46 30.54 2.12
C ILE A 405 -28.20 31.14 2.75
N GLN A 406 -28.19 31.23 4.07
CA GLN A 406 -27.07 31.80 4.83
C GLN A 406 -26.32 30.69 5.57
N LEU A 407 -25.02 30.63 5.34
CA LEU A 407 -24.08 29.85 6.12
C LEU A 407 -23.40 30.78 7.12
N ILE A 408 -23.64 30.54 8.40
CA ILE A 408 -23.11 31.32 9.51
C ILE A 408 -21.96 30.53 10.12
N VAL A 409 -20.78 31.14 10.13
CA VAL A 409 -19.56 30.57 10.70
C VAL A 409 -19.19 31.39 11.91
N GLU A 410 -19.12 30.76 13.07
CA GLU A 410 -18.73 31.41 14.32
C GLU A 410 -17.47 30.77 14.89
N SER A 411 -16.50 31.59 15.29
CA SER A 411 -15.28 31.11 15.92
C SER A 411 -15.43 31.12 17.43
N LYS A 412 -15.46 29.93 18.04
CA LYS A 412 -15.69 29.77 19.49
C LYS A 412 -14.39 29.82 20.26
N GLU A 413 -13.45 28.96 19.89
CA GLU A 413 -12.20 28.76 20.61
C GLU A 413 -11.02 28.76 19.64
N GLU A 414 -9.88 29.23 20.12
CA GLU A 414 -8.60 29.16 19.42
C GLU A 414 -7.54 28.72 20.43
N THR A 415 -6.83 27.66 20.10
CA THR A 415 -5.72 27.11 20.88
C THR A 415 -4.48 27.08 19.99
N ARG A 416 -3.36 27.60 20.50
CA ARG A 416 -2.09 27.66 19.79
C ARG A 416 -1.15 26.60 20.34
N TYR A 417 -0.59 25.80 19.43
CA TYR A 417 0.45 24.82 19.69
C TYR A 417 1.73 25.24 18.96
N ASP A 418 2.85 24.56 19.24
CA ASP A 418 4.16 24.92 18.68
C ASP A 418 4.21 24.89 17.15
N ASN A 419 3.49 23.95 16.53
CA ASN A 419 3.52 23.71 15.09
C ASN A 419 2.19 24.02 14.37
N HIS A 420 1.11 24.30 15.09
CA HIS A 420 -0.20 24.56 14.49
C HIS A 420 -1.14 25.37 15.40
N VAL A 421 -2.23 25.86 14.83
CA VAL A 421 -3.33 26.50 15.56
C VAL A 421 -4.57 25.66 15.34
N MET A 422 -5.30 25.36 16.42
CA MET A 422 -6.60 24.70 16.37
C MET A 422 -7.69 25.73 16.66
N THR A 423 -8.65 25.84 15.74
CA THR A 423 -9.80 26.74 15.88
C THR A 423 -11.09 25.92 15.87
N VAL A 424 -11.93 26.10 16.89
CA VAL A 424 -13.24 25.46 16.98
C VAL A 424 -14.27 26.38 16.33
N LEU A 425 -14.86 25.91 15.23
CA LEU A 425 -15.85 26.65 14.45
C LEU A 425 -17.22 26.01 14.61
N GLU A 426 -18.25 26.85 14.78
CA GLU A 426 -19.65 26.45 14.67
C GLU A 426 -20.18 26.90 13.30
N LEU A 427 -20.63 25.94 12.49
CA LEU A 427 -21.24 26.19 11.19
C LEU A 427 -22.74 25.93 11.26
N ARG A 428 -23.56 26.91 10.88
CA ARG A 428 -25.04 26.83 10.87
C ARG A 428 -25.58 27.24 9.50
N LYS A 429 -26.65 26.57 9.04
CA LYS A 429 -27.39 26.94 7.82
C LYS A 429 -28.75 27.49 8.20
N ILE A 430 -29.09 28.69 7.71
CA ILE A 430 -30.38 29.35 7.92
C ILE A 430 -31.00 29.65 6.55
N HIS A 431 -32.32 29.45 6.44
CA HIS A 431 -33.11 29.89 5.30
C HIS A 431 -33.82 31.19 5.69
N ARG A 432 -33.63 32.26 4.93
CA ARG A 432 -34.32 33.54 5.17
C ARG A 432 -35.63 33.64 4.43
#